data_AF-A0A674ACW0-F1
#
_entry.id   AF-A0A674ACW0-F1
#
_cell.length_a   1.000
_cell.length_b   1.000
_cell.length_c   1.000
_cell.angle_alpha   90.00
_cell.angle_beta   90.00
_cell.angle_gamma   90.00
#
_symmetry.space_group_name_H-M   'P 1'
#
loop_
_entity.id
_entity.type
_entity.pdbx_description
1 polymer ?
#
loop_
_entity_poly.entity_id
_entity_poly.type
_entity_poly.pdbx_seq_one_letter_code
_entity_poly.pdbx_strand_id
1 'polypeptide(L)'
;MKMQKSVSVVPLLLLLCLSGVGVTKGQGVEVTKAVEFKTENEVVTTPADGKTDGRTDSEPDLWAELRVLRDMVVEQSVELAVTQSQLEDMKTQNSEMQFSLRTAENQVKLLKAEIQERNVAFSVTLGVGGYYGGYYGPTSTTLVYKDILTNIGNHYNPTNGHFTAPVRGVYYFRIALFGIVERNSGIHCNLRTNGNVTLKAGLWEYIAKSQHHVANAASLLLEQGDVVDVQLGGTTIYDDSHKRNTFSGFLLFPV
;
A
#
# COMPACT_ATOMS: atom_id res chain seq x y z
N MET A 1 27.65 41.08 4.08
CA MET A 1 28.48 39.90 3.78
C MET A 1 29.07 39.37 5.08
N LYS A 2 28.63 38.20 5.57
CA LYS A 2 29.21 37.47 6.71
C LYS A 2 29.11 35.98 6.41
N MET A 3 30.10 35.19 6.82
CA MET A 3 30.19 33.76 6.55
C MET A 3 29.62 32.94 7.71
N GLN A 4 28.99 31.81 7.41
CA GLN A 4 28.69 30.77 8.39
C GLN A 4 29.06 29.42 7.77
N LYS A 5 29.83 28.60 8.49
CA LYS A 5 30.35 27.31 8.03
C LYS A 5 29.81 26.18 8.89
N SER A 6 29.62 25.00 8.30
CA SER A 6 29.35 23.70 8.95
C SER A 6 28.01 23.63 9.72
N VAL A 7 27.44 22.46 10.03
CA VAL A 7 27.93 21.07 9.98
C VAL A 7 26.91 20.18 9.23
N SER A 8 27.34 19.05 8.65
CA SER A 8 26.43 18.02 8.09
C SER A 8 25.82 17.15 9.19
N VAL A 9 24.51 16.91 9.16
CA VAL A 9 23.84 15.89 10.00
C VAL A 9 22.78 15.16 9.18
N VAL A 10 22.91 13.84 9.07
CA VAL A 10 21.90 12.92 8.55
C VAL A 10 21.70 11.79 9.58
N PRO A 11 20.47 11.56 10.09
CA PRO A 11 20.05 10.31 10.71
C PRO A 11 19.51 9.34 9.62
N LEU A 12 19.93 8.07 9.44
CA LEU A 12 20.62 7.11 10.32
C LEU A 12 19.76 6.77 11.57
N LEU A 13 19.49 5.52 11.98
CA LEU A 13 20.07 4.16 11.79
C LEU A 13 18.87 3.14 11.68
N LEU A 14 18.93 1.79 11.49
CA LEU A 14 19.96 0.74 11.33
C LEU A 14 19.27 -0.61 10.87
N LEU A 15 20.03 -1.73 10.80
CA LEU A 15 19.65 -3.16 10.89
C LEU A 15 18.89 -3.79 9.69
N LEU A 16 19.27 -4.94 9.12
CA LEU A 16 20.40 -5.88 9.35
C LEU A 16 20.87 -6.48 8.01
N CYS A 17 22.17 -6.45 7.72
CA CYS A 17 22.85 -7.43 6.85
C CYS A 17 24.38 -7.20 6.87
N LEU A 18 25.08 -7.76 7.86
CA LEU A 18 26.53 -8.09 7.83
C LEU A 18 26.98 -8.64 9.21
N SER A 19 26.78 -9.94 9.42
CA SER A 19 27.45 -10.69 10.48
C SER A 19 28.12 -11.90 9.85
N GLY A 20 29.38 -11.74 9.43
CA GLY A 20 30.17 -12.85 8.92
C GLY A 20 30.54 -13.81 10.05
N VAL A 21 30.16 -15.08 9.92
CA VAL A 21 30.83 -16.19 10.60
C VAL A 21 31.67 -16.88 9.53
N GLY A 22 32.99 -16.92 9.73
CA GLY A 22 33.92 -17.53 8.78
C GLY A 22 34.51 -18.84 9.32
N VAL A 23 34.99 -19.68 8.39
CA VAL A 23 35.82 -20.88 8.65
C VAL A 23 35.04 -22.01 9.35
N THR A 24 34.90 -23.18 8.73
CA THR A 24 35.99 -24.16 8.60
C THR A 24 36.21 -24.73 7.19
N LYS A 25 37.46 -25.15 6.94
CA LYS A 25 37.77 -26.17 5.93
C LYS A 25 37.41 -27.56 6.48
N GLY A 26 36.99 -28.46 5.59
CA GLY A 26 37.36 -29.87 5.69
C GLY A 26 36.29 -30.83 6.21
N GLN A 27 35.43 -31.29 5.31
CA GLN A 27 35.01 -32.67 5.14
C GLN A 27 34.45 -32.77 3.71
N GLY A 28 34.90 -33.64 2.82
CA GLY A 28 35.55 -34.93 3.06
C GLY A 28 34.54 -36.08 2.95
N VAL A 29 33.70 -36.04 1.91
CA VAL A 29 32.75 -37.11 1.61
C VAL A 29 33.48 -38.21 0.87
N GLU A 30 33.98 -39.20 1.61
CA GLU A 30 34.30 -40.49 1.02
C GLU A 30 33.02 -41.13 0.48
N VAL A 31 32.96 -41.40 -0.83
CA VAL A 31 31.92 -42.27 -1.41
C VAL A 31 32.38 -43.72 -1.30
N THR A 32 32.62 -44.18 -0.06
CA THR A 32 33.01 -45.55 0.28
C THR A 32 31.80 -46.49 0.23
N LYS A 33 31.28 -46.71 -0.98
CA LYS A 33 30.50 -47.90 -1.33
C LYS A 33 31.03 -48.54 -2.61
N ALA A 34 32.07 -49.35 -2.45
CA ALA A 34 32.42 -50.34 -3.44
C ALA A 34 31.22 -51.29 -3.63
N VAL A 35 30.65 -51.34 -4.84
CA VAL A 35 29.71 -52.39 -5.22
C VAL A 35 30.54 -53.62 -5.56
N GLU A 36 30.68 -54.50 -4.57
CA GLU A 36 31.54 -55.68 -4.64
C GLU A 36 30.97 -56.75 -5.58
N PHE A 37 31.26 -56.60 -6.88
CA PHE A 37 30.92 -57.61 -7.88
C PHE A 37 31.91 -58.78 -7.80
N LYS A 38 31.50 -59.88 -7.17
CA LYS A 38 32.25 -61.14 -7.19
C LYS A 38 32.30 -61.73 -8.59
N THR A 39 33.41 -61.55 -9.28
CA THR A 39 33.81 -62.44 -10.38
C THR A 39 34.68 -63.56 -9.84
N GLU A 40 34.05 -64.68 -9.47
CA GLU A 40 34.75 -65.96 -9.35
C GLU A 40 35.11 -66.41 -10.78
N ASN A 41 36.41 -66.52 -11.08
CA ASN A 41 36.89 -67.04 -12.35
C ASN A 41 38.17 -67.86 -12.09
N GLU A 42 38.05 -69.18 -12.18
CA GLU A 42 39.09 -70.14 -11.79
C GLU A 42 40.14 -70.30 -12.89
N VAL A 43 41.33 -69.74 -12.69
CA VAL A 43 42.43 -69.80 -13.67
C VAL A 43 43.32 -71.02 -13.40
N VAL A 44 42.94 -72.17 -13.97
CA VAL A 44 43.82 -73.33 -14.12
C VAL A 44 44.92 -72.98 -15.14
N THR A 45 46.16 -73.39 -14.87
CA THR A 45 47.34 -72.95 -15.65
C THR A 45 48.17 -74.08 -16.27
N THR A 46 48.92 -73.73 -17.32
CA THR A 46 50.03 -74.47 -17.96
C THR A 46 49.67 -75.61 -18.94
N PRO A 47 50.57 -76.03 -19.86
CA PRO A 47 51.12 -75.19 -20.94
C PRO A 47 51.34 -75.94 -22.29
N ALA A 48 51.54 -75.21 -23.41
CA ALA A 48 52.44 -75.58 -24.52
C ALA A 48 52.55 -74.47 -25.60
N ASP A 49 53.66 -74.46 -26.35
CA ASP A 49 53.92 -73.57 -27.49
C ASP A 49 53.08 -73.89 -28.76
N GLY A 50 52.85 -72.87 -29.59
CA GLY A 50 52.15 -73.02 -30.87
C GLY A 50 52.19 -71.77 -31.76
N LYS A 51 53.36 -71.40 -32.27
CA LYS A 51 53.52 -70.21 -33.13
C LYS A 51 53.07 -70.47 -34.58
N THR A 52 51.99 -69.84 -35.01
CA THR A 52 51.66 -69.62 -36.43
C THR A 52 51.28 -68.16 -36.70
N ASP A 53 51.60 -67.70 -37.91
CA ASP A 53 51.36 -66.33 -38.39
C ASP A 53 50.08 -66.32 -39.24
N GLY A 54 49.26 -65.28 -39.16
CA GLY A 54 47.90 -65.31 -39.71
C GLY A 54 47.13 -64.01 -39.55
N ARG A 55 47.14 -63.18 -40.61
CA ARG A 55 46.34 -61.96 -40.70
C ARG A 55 44.88 -62.29 -41.06
N THR A 56 43.97 -62.07 -40.12
CA THR A 56 42.54 -61.86 -40.37
C THR A 56 42.09 -60.55 -39.72
N ASP A 57 40.96 -60.02 -40.17
CA ASP A 57 40.54 -58.65 -39.93
C ASP A 57 40.30 -58.29 -38.46
N SER A 58 40.39 -56.99 -38.17
CA SER A 58 40.07 -56.42 -36.87
C SER A 58 38.57 -56.49 -36.61
N GLU A 59 38.11 -57.57 -35.98
CA GLU A 59 36.90 -57.50 -35.17
C GLU A 59 37.06 -56.36 -34.14
N PRO A 60 36.05 -55.50 -33.94
CA PRO A 60 36.08 -54.54 -32.84
C PRO A 60 36.15 -55.31 -31.52
N ASP A 61 37.05 -54.91 -30.62
CA ASP A 61 37.13 -55.55 -29.30
C ASP A 61 35.80 -55.33 -28.56
N LEU A 62 34.99 -56.39 -28.50
CA LEU A 62 33.68 -56.38 -27.85
C LEU A 62 33.81 -55.93 -26.39
N TRP A 63 34.93 -56.20 -25.73
CA TRP A 63 35.23 -55.78 -24.35
C TRP A 63 35.78 -54.35 -24.23
N ALA A 64 36.10 -53.69 -25.34
CA ALA A 64 36.32 -52.25 -25.40
C ALA A 64 34.98 -51.53 -25.62
N GLU A 65 34.16 -51.95 -26.58
CA GLU A 65 32.84 -51.35 -26.81
C GLU A 65 31.91 -51.49 -25.58
N LEU A 66 31.86 -52.68 -24.94
CA LEU A 66 31.08 -52.89 -23.71
C LEU A 66 31.57 -52.03 -22.53
N ARG A 67 32.83 -51.56 -22.58
CA ARG A 67 33.44 -50.69 -21.56
C ARG A 67 33.09 -49.23 -21.82
N VAL A 68 33.20 -48.77 -23.07
CA VAL A 68 32.71 -47.44 -23.48
C VAL A 68 31.21 -47.30 -23.19
N LEU A 69 30.40 -48.32 -23.50
CA LEU A 69 28.97 -48.33 -23.17
C LEU A 69 28.71 -48.28 -21.66
N ARG A 70 29.50 -48.99 -20.85
CA ARG A 70 29.43 -48.89 -19.38
C ARG A 70 29.75 -47.47 -18.90
N ASP A 71 30.84 -46.90 -19.39
CA ASP A 71 31.32 -45.60 -18.93
C ASP A 71 30.35 -44.47 -19.34
N MET A 72 29.75 -44.55 -20.55
CA MET A 72 28.65 -43.67 -20.97
C MET A 72 27.39 -43.81 -20.09
N VAL A 73 27.01 -45.03 -19.69
CA VAL A 73 25.86 -45.24 -18.79
C VAL A 73 26.15 -44.71 -17.39
N VAL A 74 27.40 -44.78 -16.92
CA VAL A 74 27.83 -44.15 -15.66
C VAL A 74 27.74 -42.62 -15.78
N GLU A 75 28.27 -42.02 -16.85
CA GLU A 75 28.20 -40.57 -17.12
C GLU A 75 26.74 -40.06 -17.13
N GLN A 76 25.86 -40.72 -17.90
CA GLN A 76 24.43 -40.40 -17.93
C GLN A 76 23.76 -40.56 -16.56
N SER A 77 24.16 -41.54 -15.75
CA SER A 77 23.62 -41.71 -14.38
C SER A 77 24.03 -40.58 -13.43
N VAL A 78 25.21 -39.99 -13.63
CA VAL A 78 25.69 -38.82 -12.87
C VAL A 78 24.94 -37.55 -13.30
N GLU A 79 24.77 -37.32 -14.60
CA GLU A 79 23.96 -36.19 -15.10
C GLU A 79 22.49 -36.27 -14.62
N LEU A 80 21.90 -37.46 -14.62
CA LEU A 80 20.56 -37.70 -14.07
C LEU A 80 20.48 -37.38 -12.57
N ALA A 81 21.49 -37.74 -11.77
CA ALA A 81 21.52 -37.41 -10.35
C ALA A 81 21.66 -35.89 -10.11
N VAL A 82 22.51 -35.20 -10.87
CA VAL A 82 22.70 -33.74 -10.76
C VAL A 82 21.43 -32.99 -11.16
N THR A 83 20.81 -33.36 -12.28
CA THR A 83 19.57 -32.71 -12.76
C THR A 83 18.38 -32.98 -11.83
N GLN A 84 18.29 -34.15 -11.19
CA GLN A 84 17.31 -34.42 -10.14
C GLN A 84 17.52 -33.54 -8.90
N SER A 85 18.76 -33.34 -8.44
CA SER A 85 19.07 -32.43 -7.33
C SER A 85 18.63 -31.00 -7.66
N GLN A 86 19.04 -30.48 -8.82
CA GLN A 86 18.68 -29.14 -9.28
C GLN A 86 17.16 -28.94 -9.40
N LEU A 87 16.40 -29.98 -9.74
CA LEU A 87 14.94 -29.93 -9.83
C LEU A 87 14.30 -29.80 -8.44
N GLU A 88 14.77 -30.54 -7.43
CA GLU A 88 14.28 -30.42 -6.06
C GLU A 88 14.72 -29.10 -5.38
N ASP A 89 15.93 -28.60 -5.67
CA ASP A 89 16.39 -27.27 -5.26
C ASP A 89 15.48 -26.17 -5.85
N MET A 90 15.25 -26.20 -7.17
CA MET A 90 14.37 -25.27 -7.88
C MET A 90 12.90 -25.36 -7.40
N LYS A 91 12.42 -26.56 -7.10
CA LYS A 91 11.07 -26.81 -6.53
C LYS A 91 10.94 -26.23 -5.12
N THR A 92 11.99 -26.33 -4.31
CA THR A 92 12.08 -25.71 -2.98
C THR A 92 12.04 -24.19 -3.10
N GLN A 93 12.93 -23.60 -3.92
CA GLN A 93 12.97 -22.16 -4.19
C GLN A 93 11.63 -21.62 -4.77
N ASN A 94 10.95 -22.38 -5.62
CA ASN A 94 9.62 -22.02 -6.12
C ASN A 94 8.56 -21.99 -5.01
N SER A 95 8.65 -22.87 -4.01
CA SER A 95 7.74 -22.87 -2.87
C SER A 95 7.96 -21.66 -1.94
N GLU A 96 9.22 -21.29 -1.71
CA GLU A 96 9.61 -20.08 -0.97
C GLU A 96 9.20 -18.81 -1.71
N MET A 97 9.34 -18.78 -3.04
CA MET A 97 8.89 -17.68 -3.88
C MET A 97 7.37 -17.51 -3.84
N GLN A 98 6.60 -18.61 -3.89
CA GLN A 98 5.14 -18.54 -3.73
C GLN A 98 4.71 -18.07 -2.34
N PHE A 99 5.41 -18.47 -1.27
CA PHE A 99 5.15 -17.99 0.09
C PHE A 99 5.45 -16.48 0.21
N SER A 100 6.57 -16.04 -0.36
CA SER A 100 6.98 -14.63 -0.40
C SER A 100 6.00 -13.77 -1.19
N LEU A 101 5.51 -14.26 -2.33
CA LEU A 101 4.51 -13.59 -3.16
C LEU A 101 3.20 -13.38 -2.37
N ARG A 102 2.65 -14.44 -1.76
CA ARG A 102 1.44 -14.35 -0.92
C ARG A 102 1.61 -13.38 0.25
N THR A 103 2.81 -13.30 0.82
CA THR A 103 3.12 -12.35 1.90
C THR A 103 3.10 -10.91 1.39
N ALA A 104 3.72 -10.64 0.23
CA ALA A 104 3.72 -9.32 -0.41
C ALA A 104 2.31 -8.90 -0.87
N GLU A 105 1.52 -9.81 -1.44
CA GLU A 105 0.12 -9.55 -1.83
C GLU A 105 -0.74 -9.10 -0.64
N ASN A 106 -0.59 -9.77 0.52
CA ASN A 106 -1.29 -9.38 1.74
C ASN A 106 -0.82 -8.01 2.27
N GLN A 107 0.49 -7.72 2.25
CA GLN A 107 1.00 -6.39 2.61
C GLN A 107 0.47 -5.30 1.69
N VAL A 108 0.46 -5.51 0.37
CA VAL A 108 -0.11 -4.57 -0.61
C VAL A 108 -1.62 -4.37 -0.39
N LYS A 109 -2.36 -5.40 0.02
CA LYS A 109 -3.78 -5.30 0.37
C LYS A 109 -4.01 -4.44 1.61
N LEU A 110 -3.20 -4.61 2.66
CA LEU A 110 -3.28 -3.82 3.90
C LEU A 110 -2.91 -2.35 3.63
N LEU A 111 -1.79 -2.10 2.96
CA LEU A 111 -1.35 -0.74 2.59
C LEU A 111 -2.37 0.00 1.72
N LYS A 112 -3.07 -0.70 0.82
CA LYS A 112 -4.17 -0.10 0.02
C LYS A 112 -5.37 0.31 0.88
N ALA A 113 -5.74 -0.46 1.90
CA ALA A 113 -6.80 -0.07 2.83
C ALA A 113 -6.39 1.14 3.68
N GLU A 114 -5.17 1.13 4.23
CA GLU A 114 -4.59 2.22 5.02
C GLU A 114 -4.49 3.54 4.20
N ILE A 115 -4.14 3.46 2.92
CA ILE A 115 -4.16 4.61 2.00
C ILE A 115 -5.60 5.06 1.72
N GLN A 116 -6.55 4.14 1.59
CA GLN A 116 -7.95 4.48 1.32
C GLN A 116 -8.62 5.22 2.49
N GLU A 117 -8.30 4.87 3.74
CA GLU A 117 -8.76 5.59 4.94
C GLU A 117 -8.15 7.00 5.08
N ARG A 118 -6.98 7.24 4.49
CA ARG A 118 -6.31 8.56 4.47
C ARG A 118 -6.75 9.48 3.33
N ASN A 119 -7.45 8.96 2.32
CA ASN A 119 -7.97 9.74 1.20
C ASN A 119 -9.29 10.42 1.59
N VAL A 120 -9.21 11.53 2.32
CA VAL A 120 -10.38 12.25 2.86
C VAL A 120 -10.50 13.63 2.22
N ALA A 121 -11.49 13.83 1.35
CA ALA A 121 -11.80 15.13 0.76
C ALA A 121 -13.26 15.23 0.33
N PHE A 122 -13.98 16.25 0.80
CA PHE A 122 -15.36 16.52 0.40
C PHE A 122 -15.56 17.97 -0.03
N SER A 123 -16.53 18.17 -0.93
CA SER A 123 -17.03 19.49 -1.30
C SER A 123 -18.50 19.34 -1.68
N VAL A 124 -19.36 20.08 -0.99
CA VAL A 124 -20.81 19.94 -1.05
C VAL A 124 -21.49 21.30 -1.09
N THR A 125 -22.65 21.37 -1.73
CA THR A 125 -23.42 22.60 -1.95
C THR A 125 -24.87 22.42 -1.52
N LEU A 126 -25.55 23.51 -1.16
CA LEU A 126 -26.78 23.42 -0.36
C LEU A 126 -27.94 22.76 -1.13
N GLY A 127 -28.22 23.21 -2.36
CA GLY A 127 -29.16 22.56 -3.28
C GLY A 127 -30.63 22.88 -3.04
N VAL A 128 -30.94 23.96 -2.30
CA VAL A 128 -32.33 24.30 -1.91
C VAL A 128 -33.08 25.14 -2.95
N GLY A 129 -32.38 25.86 -3.84
CA GLY A 129 -33.01 26.57 -4.97
C GLY A 129 -33.98 27.69 -4.58
N GLY A 130 -33.70 28.39 -3.49
CA GLY A 130 -34.50 29.52 -3.00
C GLY A 130 -33.95 30.05 -1.68
N TYR A 131 -34.81 30.70 -0.89
CA TYR A 131 -34.48 31.08 0.49
C TYR A 131 -34.51 29.86 1.42
N TYR A 132 -33.60 29.81 2.39
CA TYR A 132 -33.53 28.80 3.44
C TYR A 132 -33.20 29.41 4.80
N GLY A 133 -33.70 28.81 5.89
CA GLY A 133 -33.54 29.34 7.24
C GLY A 133 -34.61 30.37 7.59
N GLY A 134 -34.25 31.37 8.40
CA GLY A 134 -35.22 32.36 8.90
C GLY A 134 -36.20 31.83 9.95
N TYR A 135 -35.92 30.67 10.56
CA TYR A 135 -36.71 30.11 11.65
C TYR A 135 -36.52 30.94 12.93
N TYR A 136 -37.41 31.90 13.17
CA TYR A 136 -37.41 32.76 14.35
C TYR A 136 -37.71 31.96 15.64
N GLY A 137 -36.66 31.43 16.25
CA GLY A 137 -36.71 30.67 17.49
C GLY A 137 -35.31 30.24 17.97
N PRO A 138 -35.18 29.57 19.13
CA PRO A 138 -33.90 29.12 19.67
C PRO A 138 -33.25 27.97 18.85
N THR A 139 -33.99 27.39 17.90
CA THR A 139 -33.59 26.23 17.07
C THR A 139 -32.64 26.62 15.94
N SER A 140 -31.43 27.05 16.31
CA SER A 140 -30.28 27.12 15.41
C SER A 140 -30.08 25.77 14.68
N THR A 141 -30.06 25.80 13.35
CA THR A 141 -30.31 24.61 12.50
C THR A 141 -29.05 24.18 11.75
N THR A 142 -28.72 22.89 11.75
CA THR A 142 -27.63 22.33 10.95
C THR A 142 -27.95 22.41 9.46
N LEU A 143 -27.01 22.91 8.65
CA LEU A 143 -27.10 22.95 7.20
C LEU A 143 -26.79 21.57 6.62
N VAL A 144 -27.80 20.97 5.97
CA VAL A 144 -27.68 19.71 5.25
C VAL A 144 -27.43 20.02 3.77
N TYR A 145 -26.17 19.96 3.35
CA TYR A 145 -25.78 20.23 1.97
C TYR A 145 -25.99 18.97 1.13
N LYS A 146 -27.00 18.97 0.26
CA LYS A 146 -27.45 17.75 -0.44
C LYS A 146 -26.70 17.50 -1.75
N ASP A 147 -26.21 18.56 -2.39
CA ASP A 147 -25.58 18.48 -3.72
C ASP A 147 -24.08 18.21 -3.57
N ILE A 148 -23.70 16.94 -3.68
CA ILE A 148 -22.30 16.50 -3.60
C ILE A 148 -21.56 16.82 -4.90
N LEU A 149 -20.44 17.54 -4.80
CA LEU A 149 -19.45 17.69 -5.88
C LEU A 149 -18.32 16.66 -5.72
N THR A 150 -17.90 16.40 -4.48
CA THR A 150 -16.84 15.44 -4.13
C THR A 150 -17.10 14.90 -2.72
N ASN A 151 -16.83 13.61 -2.48
CA ASN A 151 -16.90 12.98 -1.16
C ASN A 151 -15.97 11.75 -1.08
N ILE A 152 -14.67 11.95 -1.30
CA ILE A 152 -13.68 10.87 -1.21
C ILE A 152 -13.59 10.38 0.24
N GLY A 153 -13.66 9.06 0.41
CA GLY A 153 -13.82 8.38 1.69
C GLY A 153 -15.28 8.27 2.18
N ASN A 154 -16.23 9.03 1.60
CA ASN A 154 -17.63 9.11 2.00
C ASN A 154 -17.86 9.61 3.45
N HIS A 155 -16.93 10.41 3.97
CA HIS A 155 -16.96 10.88 5.36
C HIS A 155 -17.88 12.09 5.60
N TYR A 156 -18.41 12.71 4.54
CA TYR A 156 -19.54 13.63 4.65
C TYR A 156 -20.88 12.89 4.42
N ASN A 157 -21.86 13.11 5.30
CA ASN A 157 -23.20 12.52 5.21
C ASN A 157 -24.24 13.57 4.77
N PRO A 158 -24.78 13.46 3.53
CA PRO A 158 -25.76 14.41 2.98
C PRO A 158 -27.18 14.29 3.59
N THR A 159 -27.38 13.40 4.57
CA THR A 159 -28.67 13.20 5.24
C THR A 159 -28.82 14.07 6.49
N ASN A 160 -27.72 14.26 7.24
CA ASN A 160 -27.69 15.02 8.50
C ASN A 160 -26.74 16.24 8.44
N GLY A 161 -25.97 16.39 7.37
CA GLY A 161 -25.08 17.53 7.14
C GLY A 161 -23.73 17.43 7.84
N HIS A 162 -23.37 16.27 8.39
CA HIS A 162 -22.18 16.08 9.21
C HIS A 162 -21.00 15.54 8.40
N PHE A 163 -19.80 16.02 8.70
CA PHE A 163 -18.54 15.33 8.44
C PHE A 163 -18.11 14.56 9.69
N THR A 164 -17.58 13.34 9.55
CA THR A 164 -16.97 12.58 10.67
C THR A 164 -15.53 12.23 10.34
N ALA A 165 -14.57 12.60 11.20
CA ALA A 165 -13.16 12.32 10.99
C ALA A 165 -12.87 10.79 11.07
N PRO A 166 -12.41 10.13 9.99
CA PRO A 166 -12.14 8.70 10.01
C PRO A 166 -10.85 8.33 10.73
N VAL A 167 -9.90 9.24 10.81
CA VAL A 167 -8.61 9.09 11.48
C VAL A 167 -8.26 10.35 12.24
N ARG A 168 -7.42 10.21 13.26
CA ARG A 168 -6.80 11.36 13.93
C ARG A 168 -5.91 12.13 12.95
N GLY A 169 -6.05 13.45 12.89
CA GLY A 169 -5.32 14.25 11.91
C GLY A 169 -5.66 15.73 11.89
N VAL A 170 -4.90 16.50 11.12
CA VAL A 170 -5.17 17.92 10.87
C VAL A 170 -6.01 18.06 9.60
N TYR A 171 -7.21 18.60 9.72
CA TYR A 171 -8.17 18.78 8.64
C TYR A 171 -8.35 20.27 8.32
N TYR A 172 -8.35 20.64 7.04
CA TYR A 172 -8.76 21.97 6.61
C TYR A 172 -10.26 21.97 6.29
N PHE A 173 -10.98 22.98 6.80
CA PHE A 173 -12.38 23.22 6.48
C PHE A 173 -12.59 24.65 5.97
N ARG A 174 -13.43 24.81 4.96
CA ARG A 174 -13.91 26.11 4.46
C ARG A 174 -15.41 26.10 4.31
N ILE A 175 -16.03 27.16 4.83
CA ILE A 175 -17.45 27.48 4.67
C ILE A 175 -17.59 28.75 3.83
N ALA A 176 -18.57 28.76 2.91
CA ALA A 176 -19.01 29.97 2.22
C ALA A 176 -20.53 29.97 2.10
N LEU A 177 -21.14 31.11 2.42
CA LEU A 177 -22.58 31.32 2.46
C LEU A 177 -22.94 32.53 1.59
N PHE A 178 -24.16 32.52 1.06
CA PHE A 178 -24.75 33.64 0.34
C PHE A 178 -26.13 33.98 0.90
N GLY A 179 -26.42 35.27 0.98
CA GLY A 179 -27.75 35.75 1.34
C GLY A 179 -28.08 37.06 0.67
N ILE A 180 -29.37 37.26 0.46
CA ILE A 180 -29.96 38.56 0.18
C ILE A 180 -30.39 39.10 1.55
N VAL A 181 -29.54 39.93 2.16
CA VAL A 181 -29.69 40.39 3.54
C VAL A 181 -30.54 41.65 3.56
N GLU A 182 -31.50 41.72 4.48
CA GLU A 182 -32.35 42.90 4.67
C GLU A 182 -31.62 44.00 5.46
N ARG A 183 -32.09 45.24 5.32
CA ARG A 183 -31.56 46.39 6.08
C ARG A 183 -31.71 46.16 7.59
N ASN A 184 -30.63 46.41 8.34
CA ASN A 184 -30.52 46.20 9.79
C ASN A 184 -30.79 44.73 10.19
N SER A 185 -30.15 43.82 9.46
CA SER A 185 -30.18 42.38 9.68
C SER A 185 -28.80 41.78 9.40
N GLY A 186 -28.63 40.47 9.53
CA GLY A 186 -27.36 39.80 9.28
C GLY A 186 -27.52 38.45 8.61
N ILE A 187 -26.37 37.92 8.18
CA ILE A 187 -26.20 36.53 7.75
C ILE A 187 -25.05 35.96 8.56
N HIS A 188 -25.26 34.85 9.27
CA HIS A 188 -24.16 34.17 9.96
C HIS A 188 -24.39 32.68 10.21
N CYS A 189 -23.28 31.95 10.36
CA CYS A 189 -23.25 30.56 10.75
C CYS A 189 -22.05 30.26 11.65
N ASN A 190 -22.10 29.08 12.26
CA ASN A 190 -21.04 28.51 13.08
C ASN A 190 -20.52 27.25 12.39
N LEU A 191 -19.22 27.11 12.18
CA LEU A 191 -18.60 25.78 12.07
C LEU A 191 -18.48 25.22 13.48
N ARG A 192 -18.93 23.99 13.68
CA ARG A 192 -18.93 23.33 14.99
C ARG A 192 -18.14 22.05 14.96
N THR A 193 -17.47 21.74 16.06
CA THR A 193 -16.81 20.45 16.34
C THR A 193 -17.47 19.85 17.57
N ASN A 194 -18.01 18.64 17.45
CA ASN A 194 -18.80 17.95 18.48
C ASN A 194 -19.88 18.86 19.11
N GLY A 195 -20.59 19.61 18.25
CA GLY A 195 -21.65 20.55 18.63
C GLY A 195 -21.18 21.90 19.23
N ASN A 196 -19.90 22.04 19.58
CA ASN A 196 -19.31 23.27 20.12
C ASN A 196 -18.86 24.20 18.98
N VAL A 197 -19.07 25.52 19.09
CA VAL A 197 -18.68 26.47 18.04
C VAL A 197 -17.18 26.66 17.98
N THR A 198 -16.57 26.28 16.86
CA THR A 198 -15.12 26.36 16.62
C THR A 198 -14.74 27.56 15.74
N LEU A 199 -15.60 27.93 14.79
CA LEU A 199 -15.40 29.08 13.91
C LEU A 199 -16.75 29.77 13.66
N LYS A 200 -16.75 31.08 13.41
CA LYS A 200 -17.92 31.82 12.95
C LYS A 200 -17.65 32.49 11.61
N ALA A 201 -18.64 32.48 10.73
CA ALA A 201 -18.65 33.28 9.50
C ALA A 201 -19.95 34.07 9.46
N GLY A 202 -19.88 35.39 9.42
CA GLY A 202 -21.06 36.24 9.32
C GLY A 202 -20.76 37.73 9.20
N LEU A 203 -21.80 38.51 8.92
CA LEU A 203 -21.78 39.98 8.93
C LEU A 203 -23.16 40.54 9.31
N TRP A 204 -23.19 41.87 9.53
CA TRP A 204 -24.41 42.64 9.71
C TRP A 204 -24.49 43.75 8.65
N GLU A 205 -25.67 43.94 8.08
CA GLU A 205 -26.00 44.96 7.08
C GLU A 205 -26.85 46.04 7.75
N TYR A 206 -26.43 47.30 7.65
CA TYR A 206 -27.08 48.43 8.35
C TYR A 206 -27.80 49.40 7.40
N ILE A 207 -27.41 49.45 6.13
CA ILE A 207 -27.72 50.56 5.24
C ILE A 207 -28.95 50.26 4.39
N ALA A 208 -28.91 49.17 3.63
CA ALA A 208 -29.92 48.81 2.63
C ALA A 208 -29.98 47.30 2.40
N LYS A 209 -31.04 46.81 1.74
CA LYS A 209 -31.11 45.41 1.29
C LYS A 209 -30.03 45.15 0.24
N SER A 210 -29.22 44.10 0.44
CA SER A 210 -28.00 43.87 -0.35
C SER A 210 -27.68 42.38 -0.51
N GLN A 211 -26.80 42.05 -1.46
CA GLN A 211 -26.32 40.69 -1.68
C GLN A 211 -24.94 40.50 -1.05
N HIS A 212 -24.80 39.48 -0.21
CA HIS A 212 -23.58 39.23 0.56
C HIS A 212 -23.06 37.80 0.37
N HIS A 213 -21.77 37.68 0.09
CA HIS A 213 -21.02 36.44 0.22
C HIS A 213 -20.15 36.51 1.48
N VAL A 214 -20.25 35.51 2.37
CA VAL A 214 -19.43 35.44 3.58
C VAL A 214 -18.74 34.10 3.65
N ALA A 215 -17.45 34.08 3.93
CA ALA A 215 -16.67 32.86 4.05
C ALA A 215 -15.71 32.94 5.25
N ASN A 216 -15.40 31.77 5.82
CA ASN A 216 -14.31 31.62 6.78
C ASN A 216 -13.72 30.20 6.65
N ALA A 217 -12.52 29.99 7.17
CA ALA A 217 -11.83 28.70 7.14
C ALA A 217 -10.98 28.47 8.39
N ALA A 218 -10.72 27.20 8.71
CA ALA A 218 -9.82 26.81 9.79
C ALA A 218 -9.11 25.49 9.46
N SER A 219 -7.90 25.31 9.98
CA SER A 219 -7.25 24.01 10.11
C SER A 219 -7.45 23.52 11.54
N LEU A 220 -8.04 22.34 11.72
CA LEU A 220 -8.40 21.77 13.01
C LEU A 220 -7.70 20.42 13.20
N LEU A 221 -7.08 20.21 14.36
CA LEU A 221 -6.73 18.86 14.81
C LEU A 221 -8.02 18.19 15.30
N LEU A 222 -8.34 17.04 14.72
CA LEU A 222 -9.48 16.21 15.10
C LEU A 222 -9.01 14.82 15.51
N GLU A 223 -9.72 14.21 16.45
CA GLU A 223 -9.59 12.81 16.83
C GLU A 223 -10.51 11.92 15.98
N GLN A 224 -10.27 10.61 15.96
CA GLN A 224 -11.13 9.67 15.22
C GLN A 224 -12.55 9.67 15.80
N GLY A 225 -13.54 9.87 14.93
CA GLY A 225 -14.96 9.95 15.30
C GLY A 225 -15.46 11.37 15.60
N ASP A 226 -14.59 12.39 15.64
CA ASP A 226 -15.02 13.79 15.80
C ASP A 226 -15.96 14.21 14.67
N VAL A 227 -17.04 14.91 15.04
CA VAL A 227 -18.08 15.39 14.13
C VAL A 227 -17.91 16.87 13.87
N VAL A 228 -17.85 17.26 12.59
CA VAL A 228 -17.85 18.66 12.16
C VAL A 228 -19.13 18.97 11.37
N ASP A 229 -19.83 20.03 11.76
CA ASP A 229 -21.06 20.49 11.10
C ASP A 229 -21.11 22.01 10.92
N VAL A 230 -21.98 22.49 10.04
CA VAL A 230 -22.24 23.92 9.85
C VAL A 230 -23.65 24.23 10.34
N GLN A 231 -23.77 25.15 11.29
CA GLN A 231 -25.04 25.56 11.89
C GLN A 231 -25.41 26.98 11.47
N LEU A 232 -26.59 27.16 10.88
CA LEU A 232 -27.15 28.45 10.52
C LEU A 232 -27.66 29.18 11.78
N GLY A 233 -27.19 30.42 11.98
CA GLY A 233 -27.42 31.22 13.19
C GLY A 233 -28.79 31.90 13.26
N GLY A 234 -29.87 31.21 12.89
CA GLY A 234 -31.23 31.78 12.86
C GLY A 234 -31.47 32.84 11.77
N THR A 235 -30.48 33.11 10.93
CA THR A 235 -30.59 34.02 9.77
C THR A 235 -31.17 33.30 8.54
N THR A 236 -31.44 34.04 7.47
CA THR A 236 -31.90 33.49 6.18
C THR A 236 -30.76 33.55 5.16
N ILE A 237 -30.59 32.47 4.39
CA ILE A 237 -29.65 32.36 3.26
C ILE A 237 -30.42 32.17 1.95
N TYR A 238 -29.75 32.34 0.82
CA TYR A 238 -30.34 32.15 -0.51
C TYR A 238 -29.42 31.27 -1.36
N ASP A 239 -29.98 30.32 -2.10
CA ASP A 239 -29.24 29.41 -2.98
C ASP A 239 -29.96 29.29 -4.34
N ASP A 240 -29.19 29.15 -5.42
CA ASP A 240 -29.71 29.06 -6.78
C ASP A 240 -28.83 28.13 -7.65
N SER A 241 -29.03 28.14 -8.97
CA SER A 241 -28.24 27.35 -9.92
C SER A 241 -26.72 27.63 -9.87
N HIS A 242 -26.27 28.73 -9.26
CA HIS A 242 -24.85 29.07 -9.10
C HIS A 242 -24.20 28.42 -7.88
N LYS A 243 -24.93 27.57 -7.12
CA LYS A 243 -24.40 26.75 -6.00
C LYS A 243 -23.64 27.58 -4.94
N ARG A 244 -24.25 28.69 -4.52
CA ARG A 244 -23.59 29.79 -3.80
C ARG A 244 -23.18 29.45 -2.36
N ASN A 245 -23.82 28.45 -1.77
CA ASN A 245 -23.57 28.01 -0.39
C ASN A 245 -22.78 26.70 -0.42
N THR A 246 -21.52 26.74 0.04
CA THR A 246 -20.57 25.63 -0.05
C THR A 246 -20.00 25.26 1.32
N PHE A 247 -19.85 23.97 1.59
CA PHE A 247 -19.02 23.45 2.67
C PHE A 247 -18.03 22.45 2.07
N SER A 248 -16.75 22.61 2.39
CA SER A 248 -15.67 21.79 1.84
C SER A 248 -14.63 21.52 2.91
N GLY A 249 -13.98 20.36 2.86
CA GLY A 249 -12.87 20.05 3.74
C GLY A 249 -12.09 18.80 3.33
N PHE A 250 -10.86 18.69 3.83
CA PHE A 250 -9.96 17.58 3.51
C PHE A 250 -8.91 17.36 4.62
N LEU A 251 -8.39 16.14 4.70
CA LEU A 251 -7.25 15.81 5.56
C LEU A 251 -5.97 16.42 4.96
N LEU A 252 -5.24 17.22 5.74
CA LEU A 252 -3.89 17.68 5.37
C LEU A 252 -2.86 16.58 5.64
N PHE A 253 -2.91 15.98 6.83
CA PHE A 253 -2.08 14.84 7.23
C PHE A 253 -2.65 14.18 8.52
N PRO A 254 -2.55 12.85 8.67
CA PRO A 254 -2.81 12.16 9.94
C PRO A 254 -1.72 12.48 10.97
N VAL A 255 -2.01 12.28 12.26
CA VAL A 255 -1.09 12.56 13.40
C VAL A 255 -1.18 11.49 14.46
#